data_AF-A0A9W9LEE9-F1
#
_entry.id   AF-A0A9W9LEE9-F1
#
_cell.length_a   1.000
_cell.length_b   1.000
_cell.length_c   1.000
_cell.angle_alpha   90.00
_cell.angle_beta   90.00
_cell.angle_gamma   90.00
#
_symmetry.space_group_name_H-M   'P 1'
#
loop_
_entity.id
_entity.type
_entity.pdbx_description
1 polymer ?
#
loop_
_entity_poly.entity_id
_entity_poly.type
_entity_poly.pdbx_seq_one_letter_code
_entity_poly.pdbx_strand_id
1 'polypeptide(L)'
;MKFITIATTLAAASAAVAAPHTAKRDLRPISLTSLAADYYDQTPPASTTVSFQLSDPNTNIETACDAVWSVGGAGTTKYNCSDHTYQLNFPNGIYNIEDFMIQISRPDGSESGKARAYGNDWKCEKKDGYPSESCRWDGVFHVGVSK
;
A
#
# COMPACT_ATOMS: atom_id res chain seq x y z
N MET A 1 32.24 -29.43 71.52
CA MET A 1 31.20 -28.81 70.68
C MET A 1 31.93 -27.99 69.61
N LYS A 2 32.14 -28.56 68.40
CA LYS A 2 31.30 -28.50 67.18
C LYS A 2 31.74 -27.33 66.27
N PHE A 3 32.53 -27.68 65.24
CA PHE A 3 32.96 -26.82 64.13
C PHE A 3 31.76 -26.53 63.22
N ILE A 4 31.59 -25.29 62.76
CA ILE A 4 30.61 -24.93 61.74
C ILE A 4 31.30 -24.10 60.65
N THR A 5 31.48 -24.73 59.50
CA THR A 5 32.00 -24.18 58.25
C THR A 5 30.86 -23.46 57.52
N ILE A 6 31.06 -22.21 57.12
CA ILE A 6 30.08 -21.43 56.35
C ILE A 6 30.53 -21.41 54.88
N ALA A 7 29.68 -21.94 54.00
CA ALA A 7 29.90 -22.00 52.56
C ALA A 7 29.55 -20.67 51.89
N THR A 8 30.48 -20.12 51.11
CA THR A 8 30.30 -18.94 50.26
C THR A 8 29.62 -19.32 48.94
N THR A 9 28.48 -18.70 48.64
CA THR A 9 27.77 -18.84 47.35
C THR A 9 28.32 -17.86 46.31
N LEU A 10 28.69 -18.36 45.13
CA LEU A 10 29.09 -17.53 43.99
C LEU A 10 27.84 -16.98 43.29
N ALA A 11 27.72 -15.65 43.22
CA ALA A 11 26.74 -14.98 42.38
C ALA A 11 27.28 -14.88 40.94
N ALA A 12 26.71 -15.67 40.02
CA ALA A 12 26.96 -15.52 38.59
C ALA A 12 26.13 -14.34 38.07
N ALA A 13 26.81 -13.23 37.74
CA ALA A 13 26.19 -12.10 37.07
C ALA A 13 26.01 -12.45 35.58
N SER A 14 24.78 -12.79 35.18
CA SER A 14 24.41 -12.97 33.79
C SER A 14 24.39 -11.59 33.10
N ALA A 15 25.45 -11.26 32.37
CA ALA A 15 25.42 -10.11 31.48
C ALA A 15 24.48 -10.43 30.30
N ALA A 16 23.25 -9.92 30.36
CA ALA A 16 22.35 -9.91 29.21
C ALA A 16 22.93 -8.92 28.18
N VAL A 17 23.64 -9.44 27.18
CA VAL A 17 24.01 -8.66 26.00
C VAL A 17 22.71 -8.42 25.24
N ALA A 18 22.09 -7.27 25.46
CA ALA A 18 21.03 -6.78 24.59
C ALA A 18 21.64 -6.56 23.20
N ALA A 19 21.50 -7.56 22.33
CA ALA A 19 21.79 -7.39 20.92
C ALA A 19 20.98 -6.18 20.42
N PRO A 20 21.57 -5.27 19.64
CA PRO A 20 20.80 -4.20 19.03
C PRO A 20 19.75 -4.86 18.15
N HIS A 21 18.51 -4.89 18.63
CA HIS A 21 17.38 -5.13 17.78
C HIS A 21 17.45 -4.02 16.73
N THR A 22 17.75 -4.39 15.50
CA THR A 22 17.39 -3.60 14.33
C THR A 22 15.88 -3.45 14.39
N ALA A 23 15.41 -2.46 15.15
CA ALA A 23 14.01 -2.11 15.21
C ALA A 23 13.61 -1.82 13.78
N LYS A 24 12.87 -2.74 13.15
CA LYS A 24 12.17 -2.46 11.91
C LYS A 24 11.38 -1.20 12.20
N ARG A 25 11.74 -0.09 11.57
CA ARG A 25 11.00 1.15 11.73
C ARG A 25 9.59 0.84 11.24
N ASP A 26 8.63 0.80 12.15
CA ASP A 26 7.23 0.59 11.80
C ASP A 26 6.82 1.75 10.89
N LEU A 27 6.73 1.46 9.59
CA LEU A 27 6.29 2.45 8.61
C LEU A 27 4.80 2.68 8.81
N ARG A 28 4.42 3.95 8.79
CA ARG A 28 3.01 4.35 8.81
C ARG A 28 2.39 4.07 7.43
N PRO A 29 1.11 3.66 7.35
CA PRO A 29 0.46 3.45 6.06
C PRO A 29 0.46 4.71 5.20
N ILE A 30 0.61 4.53 3.89
CA ILE A 30 0.36 5.57 2.90
C ILE A 30 -1.16 5.79 2.82
N SER A 31 -1.57 7.05 2.69
CA SER A 31 -2.98 7.44 2.57
C SER A 31 -3.29 7.82 1.12
N LEU A 32 -4.32 7.20 0.54
CA LEU A 32 -4.87 7.56 -0.76
C LEU A 32 -6.21 8.27 -0.53
N THR A 33 -6.28 9.53 -0.94
CA THR A 33 -7.51 10.34 -0.88
C THR A 33 -8.03 10.62 -2.28
N SER A 34 -9.32 10.93 -2.39
CA SER A 34 -9.98 11.12 -3.69
C SER A 34 -9.78 9.93 -4.64
N LEU A 35 -9.74 8.71 -4.08
CA LEU A 35 -9.57 7.50 -4.86
C LEU A 35 -10.79 7.31 -5.77
N ALA A 36 -10.55 7.31 -7.06
CA ALA A 36 -11.54 7.28 -8.11
C ALA A 36 -11.15 6.22 -9.13
N ALA A 37 -12.16 5.53 -9.65
CA ALA A 37 -12.01 4.66 -10.80
C ALA A 37 -13.14 4.92 -11.79
N ASP A 38 -12.83 4.99 -13.08
CA ASP A 38 -13.83 5.11 -14.16
C ASP A 38 -13.63 4.00 -15.20
N TYR A 39 -14.73 3.33 -15.59
CA TYR A 39 -14.77 2.21 -16.52
C TYR A 39 -15.25 2.67 -17.91
N TYR A 40 -14.58 2.14 -18.94
CA TYR A 40 -14.83 2.49 -20.34
C TYR A 40 -14.90 1.21 -21.18
N ASP A 41 -16.07 0.88 -21.71
CA ASP A 41 -16.32 -0.34 -22.48
C ASP A 41 -16.82 -0.09 -23.91
N GLN A 42 -16.90 1.17 -24.33
CA GLN A 42 -17.40 1.53 -25.67
C GLN A 42 -16.48 1.06 -26.82
N THR A 43 -15.19 0.87 -26.55
CA THR A 43 -14.22 0.37 -27.53
C THR A 43 -13.39 -0.77 -26.93
N PRO A 44 -13.30 -1.94 -27.59
CA PRO A 44 -12.40 -3.00 -27.16
C PRO A 44 -10.91 -2.65 -27.39
N PRO A 45 -9.99 -3.04 -26.48
CA PRO A 45 -10.30 -3.59 -25.15
C PRO A 45 -10.88 -2.50 -24.24
N ALA A 46 -11.84 -2.89 -23.39
CA ALA A 46 -12.33 -2.01 -22.34
C ALA A 46 -11.17 -1.53 -21.46
N SER A 47 -11.30 -0.37 -20.84
CA SER A 47 -10.27 0.23 -19.99
C SER A 47 -10.84 0.77 -18.69
N THR A 48 -9.96 0.95 -17.72
CA THR A 48 -10.25 1.57 -16.43
C THR A 48 -9.22 2.64 -16.16
N THR A 49 -9.65 3.85 -15.86
CA THR A 49 -8.77 4.86 -15.29
C THR A 49 -8.88 4.80 -13.77
N VAL A 50 -7.76 4.80 -13.06
CA VAL A 50 -7.73 4.94 -11.60
C VAL A 50 -6.91 6.18 -11.27
N SER A 51 -7.40 7.01 -10.36
CA SER A 51 -6.70 8.21 -9.89
C SER A 51 -6.88 8.42 -8.39
N PHE A 52 -5.89 9.02 -7.74
CA PHE A 52 -5.92 9.37 -6.33
C PHE A 52 -4.81 10.37 -5.97
N GLN A 53 -4.97 11.05 -4.84
CA GLN A 53 -3.90 11.79 -4.17
C GLN A 53 -3.23 10.91 -3.13
N LEU A 54 -1.92 10.71 -3.26
CA LEU A 54 -1.09 9.95 -2.34
C LEU A 54 -0.46 10.90 -1.30
N SER A 55 -0.52 10.52 -0.03
CA SER A 55 0.21 11.16 1.07
C SER A 55 1.01 10.10 1.84
N ASP A 56 2.34 10.23 1.82
CA ASP A 56 3.25 9.39 2.61
C ASP A 56 3.72 10.13 3.88
N PRO A 57 3.23 9.74 5.07
CA PRO A 57 3.66 10.34 6.32
C PRO A 57 5.08 9.94 6.74
N ASN A 58 5.73 8.98 6.09
CA ASN A 58 7.10 8.56 6.42
C ASN A 58 8.15 9.48 5.80
N THR A 59 7.83 10.10 4.66
CA THR A 59 8.72 11.04 3.95
C THR A 59 8.14 12.44 3.74
N ASN A 60 6.89 12.68 4.17
CA ASN A 60 6.16 13.94 3.98
C ASN A 60 6.01 14.30 2.50
N ILE A 61 5.79 13.29 1.65
CA ILE A 61 5.54 13.44 0.21
C ILE A 61 4.04 13.44 -0.01
N GLU A 62 3.58 14.36 -0.86
CA GLU A 62 2.23 14.39 -1.40
C GLU A 62 2.31 14.47 -2.93
N THR A 63 1.62 13.56 -3.63
CA THR A 63 1.72 13.45 -5.09
C THR A 63 0.43 12.90 -5.69
N ALA A 64 0.09 13.34 -6.90
CA ALA A 64 -1.04 12.82 -7.65
C ALA A 64 -0.60 11.57 -8.43
N CYS A 65 -1.40 10.52 -8.41
CA CYS A 65 -1.16 9.31 -9.17
C CYS A 65 -2.39 8.99 -10.01
N ASP A 66 -2.15 8.64 -11.27
CA ASP A 66 -3.16 8.15 -12.19
C ASP A 66 -2.60 7.04 -13.07
N ALA A 67 -3.49 6.16 -13.52
CA ALA A 67 -3.16 5.12 -14.48
C ALA A 67 -4.36 4.79 -15.36
N VAL A 68 -4.08 4.50 -16.62
CA VAL A 68 -5.03 3.91 -17.56
C VAL A 68 -4.68 2.44 -17.74
N TRP A 69 -5.60 1.55 -17.36
CA TRP A 69 -5.45 0.11 -17.46
C TRP A 69 -6.39 -0.48 -18.49
N SER A 70 -5.87 -1.20 -19.49
CA SER A 70 -6.72 -2.01 -20.37
C SER A 70 -7.13 -3.30 -19.66
N VAL A 71 -8.42 -3.63 -19.65
CA VAL A 71 -8.93 -4.90 -19.11
C VAL A 71 -8.25 -6.06 -19.84
N GLY A 72 -7.72 -7.02 -19.08
CA GLY A 72 -6.90 -8.12 -19.60
C GLY A 72 -5.42 -7.75 -19.87
N GLY A 73 -5.00 -6.51 -19.58
CA GLY A 73 -3.61 -6.09 -19.62
C GLY A 73 -2.73 -6.78 -18.57
N ALA A 74 -1.42 -6.86 -18.84
CA ALA A 74 -0.47 -7.52 -17.96
C ALA A 74 -0.21 -6.73 -16.68
N GLY A 75 -0.46 -7.34 -15.51
CA GLY A 75 -0.34 -6.79 -14.14
C GLY A 75 1.00 -6.17 -13.73
N THR A 76 1.99 -6.17 -14.63
CA THR A 76 3.36 -5.73 -14.40
C THR A 76 3.65 -4.30 -14.85
N THR A 77 2.75 -3.66 -15.60
CA THR A 77 2.91 -2.26 -16.01
C THR A 77 2.88 -1.33 -14.80
N LYS A 78 3.86 -0.44 -14.72
CA LYS A 78 4.00 0.56 -13.67
C LYS A 78 3.80 1.96 -14.24
N TYR A 79 3.10 2.80 -13.50
CA TYR A 79 2.81 4.19 -13.82
C TYR A 79 3.49 5.06 -12.77
N ASN A 80 4.27 6.05 -13.20
CA ASN A 80 4.85 7.01 -12.25
C ASN A 80 3.74 7.93 -11.76
N CYS A 81 3.73 8.21 -10.46
CA CYS A 81 3.02 9.36 -9.94
C CYS A 81 3.69 10.66 -10.44
N SER A 82 3.00 11.78 -10.29
CA SER A 82 3.37 13.08 -10.90
C SER A 82 4.78 13.57 -10.57
N ASP A 83 5.25 13.31 -9.34
CA ASP A 83 6.59 13.69 -8.86
C ASP A 83 7.65 12.59 -9.07
N HIS A 84 7.26 11.45 -9.66
CA HIS A 84 8.11 10.28 -9.91
C HIS A 84 8.70 9.60 -8.67
N THR A 85 8.30 9.99 -7.45
CA THR A 85 8.82 9.38 -6.22
C THR A 85 8.16 8.02 -5.93
N TYR A 86 6.92 7.85 -6.40
CA TYR A 86 6.16 6.62 -6.31
C TYR A 86 5.71 6.12 -7.68
N GLN A 87 5.50 4.82 -7.74
CA GLN A 87 4.94 4.07 -8.85
C GLN A 87 3.70 3.32 -8.40
N LEU A 88 2.69 3.36 -9.24
CA LEU A 88 1.42 2.64 -9.15
C LEU A 88 1.44 1.45 -10.11
N ASN A 89 0.96 0.29 -9.68
CA ASN A 89 0.60 -0.82 -10.56
C ASN A 89 -0.60 -1.61 -10.03
N PHE A 90 -1.18 -2.44 -10.90
CA PHE A 90 -2.29 -3.35 -10.59
C PHE A 90 -1.83 -4.81 -10.78
N PRO A 91 -1.29 -5.47 -9.75
CA PRO A 91 -0.61 -6.76 -9.89
C PRO A 91 -1.45 -7.87 -10.53
N ASN A 92 -2.76 -7.82 -10.30
CA ASN A 92 -3.72 -8.77 -10.84
C ASN A 92 -4.51 -8.20 -12.02
N GLY A 93 -4.16 -7.00 -12.50
CA GLY A 93 -5.01 -6.20 -13.37
C GLY A 93 -6.29 -5.71 -12.70
N ILE A 94 -7.15 -5.06 -13.49
CA ILE A 94 -8.48 -4.63 -13.08
C ILE A 94 -9.51 -5.33 -13.96
N TYR A 95 -10.37 -6.13 -13.34
CA TYR A 95 -11.48 -6.83 -13.99
C TYR A 95 -12.84 -6.43 -13.40
N ASN A 96 -12.83 -5.91 -12.18
CA ASN A 96 -13.96 -5.32 -11.52
C ASN A 96 -13.50 -3.97 -10.95
N ILE A 97 -14.18 -2.90 -11.33
CA ILE A 97 -13.83 -1.55 -10.91
C ILE A 97 -14.13 -1.29 -9.42
N GLU A 98 -14.91 -2.16 -8.79
CA GLU A 98 -15.20 -2.14 -7.36
C GLU A 98 -14.30 -3.09 -6.55
N ASP A 99 -13.42 -3.85 -7.22
CA ASP A 99 -12.59 -4.85 -6.57
C ASP A 99 -11.27 -5.08 -7.33
N PHE A 100 -10.22 -4.41 -6.86
CA PHE A 100 -8.88 -4.57 -7.43
C PHE A 100 -7.77 -4.34 -6.40
N MET A 101 -6.58 -4.88 -6.72
CA MET A 101 -5.37 -4.69 -5.93
C MET A 101 -4.61 -3.46 -6.42
N ILE A 102 -4.37 -2.50 -5.53
CA ILE A 102 -3.46 -1.39 -5.75
C ILE A 102 -2.12 -1.74 -5.14
N GLN A 103 -1.04 -1.59 -5.90
CA GLN A 103 0.32 -1.63 -5.37
C GLN A 103 1.00 -0.28 -5.60
N ILE A 104 1.63 0.20 -4.53
CA ILE A 104 2.45 1.41 -4.49
C ILE A 104 3.88 0.99 -4.20
N SER A 105 4.84 1.51 -4.93
CA SER A 105 6.26 1.23 -4.70
C SER A 105 7.13 2.42 -5.07
N ARG A 106 8.29 2.57 -4.43
CA ARG A 106 9.32 3.49 -4.89
C ARG A 106 10.09 2.88 -6.07
N PRO A 107 10.51 3.67 -7.08
CA PRO A 107 11.30 3.18 -8.20
C PRO A 107 12.62 2.48 -7.80
N ASP A 108 13.23 2.92 -6.69
CA ASP A 108 14.48 2.38 -6.16
C ASP A 108 14.29 1.09 -5.32
N GLY A 109 13.04 0.65 -5.13
CA GLY A 109 12.71 -0.54 -4.36
C GLY A 109 12.84 -0.37 -2.83
N SER A 110 13.09 0.85 -2.33
CA SER A 110 13.28 1.10 -0.90
C SER A 110 12.00 0.99 -0.07
N GLU A 111 10.83 0.96 -0.72
CA GLU A 111 9.52 0.84 -0.09
C GLU A 111 8.51 0.27 -1.08
N SER A 112 7.67 -0.67 -0.62
CA SER A 112 6.48 -1.09 -1.37
C SER A 112 5.34 -1.51 -0.44
N GLY A 113 4.12 -1.39 -0.93
CA GLY A 113 2.91 -1.78 -0.24
C GLY A 113 1.82 -2.16 -1.22
N LYS A 114 0.89 -3.01 -0.78
CA LYS A 114 -0.27 -3.41 -1.57
C LYS A 114 -1.50 -3.49 -0.70
N ALA A 115 -2.64 -3.07 -1.23
CA ALA A 115 -3.92 -3.17 -0.57
C ALA A 115 -5.04 -3.42 -1.59
N ARG A 116 -6.07 -4.14 -1.18
CA ARG A 116 -7.25 -4.44 -2.00
C ARG A 116 -8.30 -3.37 -1.75
N ALA A 117 -8.71 -2.67 -2.80
CA ALA A 117 -9.82 -1.72 -2.74
C ALA A 117 -11.12 -2.46 -3.09
N TYR A 118 -11.90 -2.84 -2.08
CA TYR A 118 -13.15 -3.59 -2.22
C TYR A 118 -14.13 -3.25 -1.10
N GLY A 119 -15.42 -3.50 -1.35
CA GLY A 119 -16.48 -3.36 -0.34
C GLY A 119 -17.33 -2.09 -0.49
N ASN A 120 -18.09 -1.78 0.56
CA ASN A 120 -19.17 -0.78 0.52
C ASN A 120 -18.70 0.69 0.54
N ASP A 121 -17.40 0.92 0.68
CA ASP A 121 -16.80 2.25 0.65
C ASP A 121 -16.75 2.79 -0.79
N TRP A 122 -16.80 1.92 -1.80
CA TRP A 122 -17.06 2.36 -3.18
C TRP A 122 -18.49 2.88 -3.32
N LYS A 123 -18.62 4.11 -3.84
CA LYS A 123 -19.87 4.71 -4.29
C LYS A 123 -19.83 4.79 -5.81
N CYS A 124 -20.65 3.98 -6.47
CA CYS A 124 -20.63 3.83 -7.91
C CYS A 124 -21.91 4.31 -8.58
N GLU A 125 -21.74 4.94 -9.74
CA GLU A 125 -22.81 5.40 -10.61
C GLU A 125 -22.63 4.81 -12.00
N LYS A 126 -23.66 4.13 -12.50
CA LYS A 126 -23.72 3.66 -13.89
C LYS A 126 -24.39 4.72 -14.75
N LYS A 127 -23.88 4.92 -15.96
CA LYS A 127 -24.33 5.95 -16.89
C LYS A 127 -24.45 5.37 -18.29
N ASP A 128 -25.44 5.82 -19.06
CA ASP A 128 -25.61 5.46 -20.47
C ASP A 128 -24.60 6.19 -21.39
N GLY A 129 -23.40 6.49 -20.89
CA GLY A 129 -22.42 7.37 -21.51
C GLY A 129 -20.96 6.95 -21.28
N TYR A 130 -20.05 7.93 -21.27
CA TYR A 130 -18.61 7.74 -21.11
C TYR A 130 -18.12 8.57 -19.92
N PRO A 131 -17.57 7.97 -18.84
CA PRO A 131 -17.50 6.53 -18.56
C PRO A 131 -18.87 5.86 -18.40
N SER A 132 -18.93 4.55 -18.62
CA SER A 132 -20.14 3.74 -18.40
C SER A 132 -20.37 3.43 -16.92
N GLU A 133 -19.31 3.46 -16.12
CA GLU A 133 -19.38 3.37 -14.66
C GLU A 133 -18.30 4.23 -14.01
N SER A 134 -18.68 5.01 -13.00
CA SER A 134 -17.79 5.83 -12.19
C SER A 134 -17.90 5.44 -10.74
N CYS A 135 -16.80 5.06 -10.11
CA CYS A 135 -16.71 4.70 -8.70
C CYS A 135 -15.81 5.67 -7.95
N ARG A 136 -16.23 6.09 -6.75
CA ARG A 136 -15.46 6.94 -5.85
C ARG A 136 -15.39 6.29 -4.47
N TRP A 137 -14.19 6.22 -3.89
CA TRP A 137 -13.99 5.69 -2.56
C TRP A 137 -14.43 6.72 -1.51
N ASP A 138 -15.26 6.30 -0.57
CA ASP A 138 -15.72 7.11 0.55
C ASP A 138 -14.67 7.11 1.67
N GLY A 139 -13.99 8.24 1.84
CA GLY A 139 -12.97 8.43 2.88
C GLY A 139 -11.53 8.23 2.38
N VAL A 140 -10.68 7.73 3.27
CA VAL A 140 -9.24 7.55 3.03
C VAL A 140 -8.93 6.07 2.89
N PHE A 141 -8.33 5.67 1.78
CA PHE A 141 -7.88 4.31 1.56
C PHE A 141 -6.42 4.17 2.01
N HIS A 142 -6.11 3.18 2.84
CA HIS A 142 -4.77 3.01 3.40
C HIS A 142 -4.01 1.85 2.76
N VAL A 143 -2.76 2.09 2.40
CA VAL A 143 -1.83 1.08 1.89
C VAL A 143 -0.73 0.86 2.92
N GLY A 144 -0.70 -0.33 3.52
CA GLY A 144 0.39 -0.76 4.38
C GLY A 144 1.67 -0.95 3.56
N VAL A 145 2.77 -0.35 4.01
CA VAL A 145 4.07 -0.33 3.31
C VAL A 145 5.17 -0.95 4.16
N SER A 146 6.14 -1.56 3.49
CA SER A 146 7.32 -2.17 4.09
C SER A 146 8.57 -1.88 3.27
N LYS A 147 9.73 -1.89 3.94
CA LYS A 147 11.06 -1.84 3.33
C LYS A 147 11.64 -3.24 3.15
#